data_AF-A0A6J8C083-F1
#
_entry.id   AF-A0A6J8C083-F1
#
_cell.length_a   1.000
_cell.length_b   1.000
_cell.length_c   1.000
_cell.angle_alpha   90.00
_cell.angle_beta   90.00
_cell.angle_gamma   90.00
#
_symmetry.space_group_name_H-M   'P 1'
#
loop_
_entity.id
_entity.type
_entity.pdbx_description
1 polymer ?
#
loop_
_entity_poly.entity_id
_entity_poly.type
_entity_poly.pdbx_seq_one_letter_code
_entity_poly.pdbx_strand_id
1 'polypeptide(L)'
;MAEVSEFANMGAVVAHVKVDDGDTGRNGIVTCQIQNNFFQLQRMEVKEYKVIVHQPLDREAKPEHMVSIFCSDVGSPPLNSSKNFVVQVIDENDQPPVFMKTTYTANIAENNNFNDVILHVSASDQDIGVNAEVAYRLHADSGQDFTIDSATGLIRANNTFDREKIDQYKFRVLAIDKGKQPLSSTCTVIVNIDDVNDNDPKFDKDVYHARVLKISKILT
;
A
#
# COMPACT_ATOMS: atom_id res chain seq x y z
N MET A 1 -20.54 -4.06 21.35
CA MET A 1 -19.53 -4.19 20.29
C MET A 1 -18.39 -5.01 20.84
N ALA A 2 -17.71 -5.76 19.98
CA ALA A 2 -16.50 -6.50 20.30
C ALA A 2 -15.47 -6.23 19.19
N GLU A 3 -14.20 -6.41 19.50
CA GLU A 3 -13.08 -6.15 18.60
C GLU A 3 -12.18 -7.37 18.55
N VAL A 4 -11.60 -7.65 17.38
CA VAL A 4 -10.65 -8.75 17.19
C VAL A 4 -9.67 -8.38 16.08
N SER A 5 -8.38 -8.60 16.29
CA SER A 5 -7.35 -8.40 15.25
C SER A 5 -7.55 -9.38 14.10
N GLU A 6 -7.28 -8.97 12.87
CA GLU A 6 -7.32 -9.88 11.72
C GLU A 6 -6.24 -10.98 11.78
N PHE A 7 -5.14 -10.73 12.49
CA PHE A 7 -4.13 -11.75 12.80
C PHE A 7 -4.53 -12.70 13.93
N ALA A 8 -5.76 -12.59 14.45
CA ALA A 8 -6.25 -13.49 15.48
C ALA A 8 -6.33 -14.93 14.95
N ASN A 9 -5.58 -15.82 15.60
CA ASN A 9 -5.62 -17.25 15.30
C ASN A 9 -7.01 -17.84 15.53
N MET A 10 -7.33 -18.93 14.82
CA MET A 10 -8.51 -19.74 15.11
C MET A 10 -8.52 -20.16 16.59
N GLY A 11 -9.67 -20.01 17.24
CA GLY A 11 -9.84 -20.22 18.68
C GLY A 11 -9.62 -18.97 19.55
N ALA A 12 -9.15 -17.85 18.98
CA ALA A 12 -9.05 -16.59 19.70
C ALA A 12 -10.42 -16.14 20.19
N VAL A 13 -10.48 -15.63 21.42
CA VAL A 13 -11.73 -15.21 22.07
C VAL A 13 -12.09 -13.80 21.65
N VAL A 14 -13.30 -13.63 21.12
CA VAL A 14 -13.87 -12.34 20.70
C VAL A 14 -14.77 -11.77 21.79
N ALA A 15 -15.61 -12.60 22.39
CA ALA A 15 -16.55 -12.17 23.42
C ALA A 15 -16.90 -13.32 24.39
N HIS A 16 -17.30 -12.95 25.61
CA HIS A 16 -17.92 -13.87 26.56
C HIS A 16 -19.43 -13.60 26.60
N VAL A 17 -20.21 -14.68 26.45
CA VAL A 17 -21.66 -14.67 26.42
C VAL A 17 -22.17 -15.52 27.59
N LYS A 18 -22.93 -14.86 28.47
CA LYS A 18 -23.64 -15.50 29.57
C LYS A 18 -25.14 -15.37 29.31
N VAL A 19 -25.85 -16.47 29.51
CA VAL A 19 -27.30 -16.52 29.35
C VAL A 19 -27.91 -16.88 30.69
N ASP A 20 -29.10 -16.37 30.96
CA ASP A 20 -29.82 -16.75 32.16
C ASP A 20 -31.27 -17.08 31.82
N ASP A 21 -31.79 -18.00 32.62
CA ASP A 21 -33.15 -18.53 32.54
C ASP A 21 -33.59 -18.79 33.98
N GLY A 22 -34.64 -18.10 34.40
CA GLY A 22 -35.12 -18.10 35.78
C GLY A 22 -35.83 -19.39 36.19
N ASP A 23 -36.09 -20.30 35.24
CA ASP A 23 -36.78 -21.55 35.53
C ASP A 23 -35.86 -22.63 36.11
N THR A 24 -36.48 -23.61 36.77
CA THR A 24 -35.78 -24.77 37.36
C THR A 24 -35.99 -26.03 36.51
N GLY A 25 -35.11 -27.02 36.69
CA GLY A 25 -35.21 -28.28 35.96
C GLY A 25 -34.96 -28.09 34.46
N ARG A 26 -35.73 -28.80 33.61
CA ARG A 26 -35.54 -28.80 32.14
C ARG A 26 -35.79 -27.44 31.49
N ASN A 27 -36.69 -26.63 32.06
CA ASN A 27 -37.04 -25.32 31.51
C ASN A 27 -35.90 -24.31 31.66
N GLY A 28 -35.04 -24.45 32.68
CA GLY A 28 -33.87 -23.57 32.85
C GLY A 28 -32.62 -23.99 32.06
N ILE A 29 -32.68 -25.07 31.28
CA ILE A 29 -31.55 -25.55 30.47
C ILE A 29 -31.58 -24.83 29.13
N VAL A 30 -30.56 -24.01 28.86
CA VAL A 30 -30.48 -23.22 27.63
C VAL A 30 -29.36 -23.71 26.71
N THR A 31 -29.68 -23.87 25.44
CA THR A 31 -28.72 -24.15 24.37
C THR A 31 -28.63 -22.97 23.44
N CYS A 32 -27.41 -22.50 23.17
CA CYS A 32 -27.15 -21.38 22.26
C CYS A 32 -26.42 -21.83 21.00
N GLN A 33 -26.72 -21.14 19.91
CA GLN A 33 -26.16 -21.34 18.58
C GLN A 33 -25.80 -20.00 17.95
N ILE A 34 -24.82 -20.01 17.06
CA ILE A 34 -24.39 -18.87 16.28
C ILE A 34 -24.47 -19.25 14.81
N GLN A 35 -25.05 -18.38 14.00
CA GLN A 35 -25.08 -18.55 12.55
C GLN A 35 -24.08 -17.60 11.91
N ASN A 36 -22.83 -18.04 11.79
CA ASN A 36 -21.75 -17.28 11.17
C ASN A 36 -20.66 -18.22 10.62
N ASN A 37 -19.99 -17.81 9.54
CA ASN A 37 -18.90 -18.60 8.94
C ASN A 37 -17.56 -18.37 9.63
N PHE A 38 -17.34 -17.18 10.18
CA PHE A 38 -16.08 -16.74 10.77
C PHE A 38 -16.01 -16.92 12.28
N PHE A 39 -17.15 -17.07 12.95
CA PHE A 39 -17.22 -17.17 14.39
C PHE A 39 -18.03 -18.38 14.84
N GLN A 40 -17.59 -19.00 15.93
CA GLN A 40 -18.22 -20.17 16.54
C GLN A 40 -18.44 -19.94 18.03
N LEU A 41 -19.47 -20.59 18.60
CA LEU A 41 -19.64 -20.68 20.05
C LEU A 41 -18.86 -21.87 20.60
N GLN A 42 -17.97 -21.59 21.54
CA GLN A 42 -17.33 -22.58 22.38
C GLN A 42 -18.02 -22.56 23.75
N ARG A 43 -18.74 -23.64 24.07
CA ARG A 43 -19.35 -23.80 25.39
C ARG A 43 -18.26 -23.95 26.46
N MET A 44 -18.40 -23.22 27.57
CA MET A 44 -17.51 -23.37 28.72
C MET A 44 -18.20 -24.16 29.84
N GLU A 45 -19.14 -23.52 30.54
CA GLU A 45 -19.90 -24.10 31.64
C GLU A 45 -21.39 -24.17 31.29
N VAL A 46 -22.25 -24.37 32.29
CA VAL A 46 -23.70 -24.27 32.11
C VAL A 46 -24.06 -22.80 31.86
N LYS A 47 -24.74 -22.52 30.75
CA LYS A 47 -25.18 -21.18 30.32
C LYS A 47 -24.05 -20.16 30.01
N GLU A 48 -22.79 -20.59 29.89
CA GLU A 48 -21.66 -19.72 29.54
C GLU A 48 -20.95 -20.20 28.26
N TYR A 49 -20.69 -19.25 27.34
CA TYR A 49 -20.13 -19.50 26.03
C TYR A 49 -19.09 -18.43 25.67
N LYS A 50 -18.02 -18.83 24.98
CA LYS A 50 -17.13 -17.90 24.27
C LYS A 50 -17.52 -17.83 22.80
N VAL A 51 -17.53 -16.63 22.25
CA VAL A 51 -17.49 -16.43 20.80
C VAL A 51 -16.02 -16.46 20.41
N ILE A 52 -15.65 -17.40 19.55
CA ILE A 52 -14.28 -17.60 19.09
C ILE A 52 -14.17 -17.45 17.59
N VAL A 53 -12.99 -17.07 17.12
CA VAL A 53 -12.63 -17.08 15.69
C VAL A 53 -12.61 -18.53 15.21
N HIS A 54 -13.31 -18.79 14.10
CA HIS A 54 -13.44 -20.12 13.47
C HIS A 54 -12.75 -20.18 12.11
N GLN A 55 -12.63 -19.05 11.41
CA GLN A 55 -11.90 -18.91 10.16
C GLN A 55 -11.03 -17.65 10.19
N PRO A 56 -9.95 -17.59 9.39
CA PRO A 56 -9.15 -16.36 9.24
C PRO A 56 -10.03 -15.16 8.92
N LEU A 57 -9.66 -14.02 9.49
CA LEU A 57 -10.28 -12.73 9.23
C LEU A 57 -9.35 -11.94 8.30
N ASP A 58 -9.93 -11.03 7.54
CA ASP A 58 -9.27 -10.16 6.58
C ASP A 58 -10.08 -8.87 6.58
N ARG A 59 -9.48 -7.81 7.11
CA ARG A 59 -10.15 -6.54 7.33
C ARG A 59 -10.34 -5.80 6.01
N GLU A 60 -9.41 -5.91 5.07
CA GLU A 60 -9.50 -5.34 3.71
C GLU A 60 -10.69 -5.94 2.96
N ALA A 61 -10.95 -7.24 3.15
CA ALA A 61 -12.11 -7.91 2.59
C ALA A 61 -13.41 -7.56 3.32
N LYS A 62 -13.37 -7.55 4.67
CA LYS A 62 -14.56 -7.24 5.48
C LYS A 62 -14.20 -6.69 6.88
N PRO A 63 -14.36 -5.39 7.12
CA PRO A 63 -13.94 -4.76 8.38
C PRO A 63 -14.92 -5.01 9.54
N GLU A 64 -16.16 -5.40 9.26
CA GLU A 64 -17.18 -5.60 10.29
C GLU A 64 -18.08 -6.82 10.02
N HIS A 65 -18.38 -7.55 11.08
CA HIS A 65 -19.27 -8.69 11.05
C HIS A 65 -20.44 -8.50 12.02
N MET A 66 -21.65 -8.53 11.49
CA MET A 66 -22.85 -8.64 12.32
C MET A 66 -23.04 -10.09 12.75
N VAL A 67 -22.99 -10.34 14.05
CA VAL A 67 -23.13 -11.66 14.66
C VAL A 67 -24.47 -11.73 15.40
N SER A 68 -25.22 -12.81 15.16
CA SER A 68 -26.46 -13.11 15.87
C SER A 68 -26.29 -14.41 16.65
N ILE A 69 -26.58 -14.36 17.95
CA ILE A 69 -26.63 -15.54 18.83
C ILE A 69 -28.10 -15.82 19.12
N PHE A 70 -28.49 -17.07 18.89
CA PHE A 70 -29.82 -17.59 19.18
C PHE A 70 -29.73 -18.59 20.33
N CYS A 71 -30.60 -18.45 21.33
CA CYS A 71 -30.66 -19.35 22.47
C CYS A 71 -32.09 -19.85 22.65
N SER A 72 -32.24 -21.14 22.94
CA SER A 72 -33.53 -21.79 23.21
C SER A 72 -33.44 -22.61 24.48
N ASP A 73 -34.48 -22.55 25.29
CA ASP A 73 -34.68 -23.49 26.39
C ASP A 73 -35.12 -24.87 25.89
N VAL A 74 -35.22 -25.84 26.82
CA VAL A 74 -35.73 -27.20 26.57
C VAL A 74 -37.15 -27.35 27.16
N GLY A 75 -37.89 -26.25 27.29
CA GLY A 75 -39.29 -26.23 27.69
C GLY A 75 -40.23 -26.86 26.65
N SER A 76 -41.48 -27.06 27.03
CA SER A 76 -42.54 -27.51 26.12
C SER A 76 -43.79 -26.63 26.29
N PRO A 77 -44.06 -25.68 25.37
CA PRO A 77 -43.25 -25.35 24.18
C PRO A 77 -41.91 -24.68 24.56
N PRO A 78 -40.87 -24.77 23.70
CA PRO A 78 -39.62 -24.09 23.96
C PRO A 78 -39.74 -22.58 23.72
N LEU A 79 -39.15 -21.77 24.60
CA LEU A 79 -38.99 -20.33 24.38
C LEU A 79 -37.57 -20.03 23.92
N ASN A 80 -37.43 -18.92 23.18
CA ASN A 80 -36.17 -18.54 22.58
C ASN A 80 -35.91 -17.04 22.65
N SER A 81 -34.64 -16.68 22.51
CA SER A 81 -34.17 -15.30 22.43
C SER A 81 -33.02 -15.20 21.45
N SER A 82 -32.87 -14.03 20.82
CA SER A 82 -31.76 -13.73 19.93
C SER A 82 -31.13 -12.40 20.30
N LYS A 83 -29.79 -12.31 20.21
CA LYS A 83 -29.06 -11.07 20.42
C LYS A 83 -28.04 -10.85 19.32
N ASN A 84 -28.07 -9.65 18.74
CA ASN A 84 -27.14 -9.23 17.71
C ASN A 84 -26.06 -8.32 18.32
N PHE A 85 -24.84 -8.44 17.82
CA PHE A 85 -23.75 -7.50 18.10
C PHE A 85 -22.80 -7.42 16.90
N VAL A 86 -22.09 -6.31 16.81
CA VAL A 86 -21.06 -6.09 15.80
C VAL A 86 -19.72 -6.50 16.36
N VAL A 87 -18.97 -7.27 15.56
CA VAL A 87 -17.55 -7.53 15.72
C VAL A 87 -16.80 -6.66 14.72
N GLN A 88 -15.96 -5.76 15.20
CA GLN A 88 -15.04 -4.98 14.37
C GLN A 88 -13.72 -5.73 14.24
N VAL A 89 -13.22 -5.82 13.02
CA VAL A 89 -11.90 -6.39 12.73
C VAL A 89 -10.89 -5.25 12.84
N ILE A 90 -9.90 -5.42 13.71
CA ILE A 90 -8.82 -4.46 13.92
C ILE A 90 -7.72 -4.72 12.91
N ASP A 91 -7.30 -3.63 12.27
CA ASP A 91 -6.27 -3.55 11.24
C ASP A 91 -4.89 -3.94 11.77
N GLU A 92 -4.18 -4.73 10.99
CA GLU A 92 -2.78 -5.07 11.14
C GLU A 92 -2.04 -4.69 9.85
N ASN A 93 -0.77 -4.33 9.95
CA ASN A 93 -0.01 -3.84 8.79
C ASN A 93 0.40 -5.00 7.88
N ASP A 94 -0.47 -5.40 6.97
CA ASP A 94 -0.32 -6.60 6.14
C ASP A 94 -0.38 -6.32 4.63
N GLN A 95 -0.80 -5.12 4.24
CA GLN A 95 -0.71 -4.65 2.86
C GLN A 95 0.49 -3.72 2.69
N PRO A 96 1.36 -3.95 1.68
CA PRO A 96 2.40 -2.99 1.34
C PRO A 96 1.82 -1.81 0.54
N PRO A 97 2.44 -0.61 0.58
CA PRO A 97 2.08 0.46 -0.31
C PRO A 97 2.25 0.04 -1.77
N VAL A 98 1.31 0.38 -2.65
CA VAL A 98 1.33 0.02 -4.07
C VAL A 98 1.40 1.27 -4.94
N PHE A 99 2.46 1.41 -5.74
CA PHE A 99 2.56 2.49 -6.72
C PHE A 99 1.50 2.38 -7.81
N MET A 100 0.94 3.51 -8.24
CA MET A 100 -0.03 3.56 -9.34
C MET A 100 0.54 3.09 -10.69
N LYS A 101 1.87 3.16 -10.86
CA LYS A 101 2.59 2.69 -12.05
C LYS A 101 3.88 1.99 -11.61
N THR A 102 4.27 0.96 -12.34
CA THR A 102 5.56 0.28 -12.15
C THR A 102 6.73 1.13 -12.67
N THR A 103 6.47 1.97 -13.67
CA THR A 103 7.45 2.90 -14.26
C THR A 103 6.84 4.29 -14.46
N TYR A 104 7.57 5.32 -14.05
CA TYR A 104 7.29 6.73 -14.33
C TYR A 104 8.37 7.29 -15.26
N THR A 105 7.96 8.10 -16.24
CA THR A 105 8.89 8.72 -17.19
C THR A 105 8.61 10.21 -17.28
N ALA A 106 9.66 11.01 -17.31
CA ALA A 106 9.60 12.44 -17.55
C ALA A 106 10.79 12.92 -18.36
N ASN A 107 10.68 14.15 -18.84
CA ASN A 107 11.72 14.85 -19.58
C ASN A 107 12.05 16.15 -18.84
N ILE A 108 13.31 16.54 -18.86
CA ILE A 108 13.77 17.82 -18.33
C ILE A 108 14.90 18.33 -19.22
N ALA A 109 14.93 19.64 -19.52
CA ALA A 109 16.00 20.22 -20.32
C ALA A 109 17.33 20.17 -19.56
N GLU A 110 18.45 20.03 -20.28
CA GLU A 110 19.77 20.01 -19.64
C GLU A 110 20.12 21.29 -18.90
N ASN A 111 19.66 22.44 -19.40
CA ASN A 111 19.84 23.73 -18.76
C ASN A 111 18.79 24.04 -17.67
N ASN A 112 18.27 23.02 -17.00
CA ASN A 112 17.31 23.18 -15.91
C ASN A 112 17.87 24.02 -14.76
N ASN A 113 16.98 24.55 -13.93
CA ASN A 113 17.36 25.17 -12.68
C ASN A 113 17.40 24.15 -11.56
N PHE A 114 18.19 24.48 -10.53
CA PHE A 114 18.10 23.80 -9.24
C PHE A 114 16.67 23.83 -8.72
N ASN A 115 16.20 22.70 -8.16
CA ASN A 115 14.88 22.51 -7.58
C ASN A 115 13.71 22.49 -8.58
N ASP A 116 13.98 22.45 -9.88
CA ASP A 116 12.94 22.25 -10.91
C ASP A 116 12.18 20.94 -10.67
N VAL A 117 10.87 20.99 -10.89
CA VAL A 117 9.99 19.82 -10.73
C VAL A 117 10.17 18.90 -11.93
N ILE A 118 10.43 17.63 -11.67
CA ILE A 118 10.57 16.61 -12.71
C ILE A 118 9.25 15.86 -12.88
N LEU A 119 8.80 15.19 -11.81
CA LEU A 119 7.55 14.43 -11.82
C LEU A 119 7.06 14.17 -10.39
N HIS A 120 5.84 13.62 -10.29
CA HIS A 120 5.24 13.19 -9.05
C HIS A 120 4.95 11.69 -9.13
N VAL A 121 5.45 10.91 -8.17
CA VAL A 121 5.07 9.50 -8.00
C VAL A 121 4.00 9.39 -6.94
N SER A 122 3.16 8.36 -7.04
CA SER A 122 2.13 8.09 -6.04
C SER A 122 1.97 6.60 -5.79
N ALA A 123 1.85 6.25 -4.52
CA ALA A 123 1.49 4.94 -4.01
C ALA A 123 0.35 5.06 -3.00
N SER A 124 -0.46 4.01 -2.90
CA SER A 124 -1.56 3.89 -1.96
C SER A 124 -1.42 2.58 -1.19
N ASP A 125 -1.75 2.62 0.09
CA ASP A 125 -1.81 1.46 0.96
C ASP A 125 -3.27 1.12 1.27
N GLN A 126 -3.60 -0.17 1.42
CA GLN A 126 -4.97 -0.62 1.65
C GLN A 126 -5.33 -0.74 3.14
N ASP A 127 -4.36 -0.67 4.05
CA ASP A 127 -4.56 -0.68 5.51
C ASP A 127 -5.31 0.60 5.98
N ILE A 128 -5.41 0.87 7.29
CA ILE A 128 -5.93 2.16 7.81
C ILE A 128 -5.02 2.86 8.80
N GLY A 129 -5.25 4.17 8.93
CA GLY A 129 -4.54 5.00 9.89
C GLY A 129 -3.05 4.99 9.60
N VAL A 130 -2.23 4.77 10.63
CA VAL A 130 -0.77 4.80 10.52
C VAL A 130 -0.23 3.69 9.60
N ASN A 131 -0.90 2.54 9.54
CA ASN A 131 -0.51 1.44 8.66
C ASN A 131 -0.70 1.80 7.18
N ALA A 132 -1.60 2.73 6.85
CA ALA A 132 -1.76 3.20 5.48
C ALA A 132 -1.02 4.51 5.14
N GLU A 133 -0.26 5.09 6.09
CA GLU A 133 0.47 6.33 5.84
C GLU A 133 1.75 6.08 5.05
N VAL A 134 1.75 6.47 3.77
CA VAL A 134 2.89 6.27 2.87
C VAL A 134 3.94 7.38 3.00
N ALA A 135 5.20 7.00 3.09
CA ALA A 135 6.37 7.88 2.96
C ALA A 135 7.26 7.45 1.78
N TYR A 136 7.73 8.43 1.01
CA TYR A 136 8.57 8.22 -0.16
C TYR A 136 10.05 8.48 0.12
N ARG A 137 10.91 7.66 -0.50
CA ARG A 137 12.37 7.84 -0.47
C ARG A 137 12.98 7.46 -1.81
N LEU A 138 14.03 8.18 -2.21
CA LEU A 138 14.85 7.75 -3.33
C LEU A 138 15.67 6.54 -2.91
N HIS A 139 15.77 5.54 -3.77
CA HIS A 139 16.66 4.41 -3.55
C HIS A 139 18.13 4.83 -3.78
N ALA A 140 19.07 4.07 -3.24
CA ALA A 140 20.50 4.41 -3.26
C ALA A 140 21.12 4.50 -4.67
N ASP A 141 20.43 4.00 -5.70
CA ASP A 141 20.83 4.07 -7.12
C ASP A 141 20.43 5.39 -7.80
N SER A 142 19.70 6.27 -7.12
CA SER A 142 19.35 7.62 -7.62
C SER A 142 20.52 8.61 -7.64
N GLY A 143 21.62 8.32 -6.93
CA GLY A 143 22.72 9.27 -6.79
C GLY A 143 22.36 10.49 -5.93
N GLN A 144 22.90 11.66 -6.28
CA GLN A 144 22.68 12.93 -5.56
C GLN A 144 22.01 13.99 -6.44
N ASP A 145 21.67 13.66 -7.69
CA ASP A 145 21.13 14.61 -8.67
C ASP A 145 19.62 14.86 -8.50
N PHE A 146 18.97 14.10 -7.63
CA PHE A 146 17.52 14.18 -7.39
C PHE A 146 17.21 14.30 -5.90
N THR A 147 16.10 14.96 -5.59
CA THR A 147 15.46 14.93 -4.28
C THR A 147 14.02 14.47 -4.43
N ILE A 148 13.46 13.91 -3.35
CA ILE A 148 12.04 13.58 -3.27
C ILE A 148 11.46 14.15 -1.98
N ASP A 149 10.29 14.77 -2.09
CA ASP A 149 9.50 15.12 -0.92
C ASP A 149 8.87 13.86 -0.33
N SER A 150 9.16 13.58 0.94
CA SER A 150 8.79 12.30 1.56
C SER A 150 7.29 12.13 1.80
N ALA A 151 6.52 13.22 1.85
CA ALA A 151 5.08 13.18 2.09
C ALA A 151 4.28 13.14 0.77
N THR A 152 4.75 13.85 -0.25
CA THR A 152 4.03 14.01 -1.51
C THR A 152 4.55 13.12 -2.62
N GLY A 153 5.80 12.65 -2.59
CA GLY A 153 6.40 11.91 -3.70
C GLY A 153 6.79 12.80 -4.88
N LEU A 154 6.87 14.12 -4.68
CA LEU A 154 7.33 15.07 -5.69
C LEU A 154 8.85 14.98 -5.86
N ILE A 155 9.30 14.65 -7.06
CA ILE A 155 10.72 14.54 -7.42
C ILE A 155 11.19 15.84 -8.07
N ARG A 156 12.32 16.34 -7.60
CA ARG A 156 12.95 17.59 -8.08
C ARG A 156 14.41 17.38 -8.43
N ALA A 157 14.89 18.20 -9.37
CA ALA A 157 16.30 18.27 -9.70
C ALA A 157 17.09 18.87 -8.52
N ASN A 158 18.16 18.20 -8.11
CA ASN A 158 19.08 18.70 -7.09
C ASN A 158 20.35 19.33 -7.71
N ASN A 159 20.45 19.31 -9.04
CA ASN A 159 21.55 19.88 -9.80
C ASN A 159 21.06 20.32 -11.19
N THR A 160 21.92 21.01 -11.93
CA THR A 160 21.73 21.24 -13.37
C THR A 160 22.28 20.05 -14.16
N PHE A 161 21.62 19.69 -15.24
CA PHE A 161 22.02 18.57 -16.08
C PHE A 161 22.94 19.02 -17.23
N ASP A 162 23.45 18.05 -17.97
CA ASP A 162 24.30 18.22 -19.14
C ASP A 162 24.12 16.95 -19.96
N ARG A 163 23.42 17.07 -21.08
CA ARG A 163 23.01 15.92 -21.89
C ARG A 163 24.22 15.27 -22.54
N GLU A 164 25.24 16.03 -22.92
CA GLU A 164 26.50 15.49 -23.46
C GLU A 164 27.23 14.60 -22.45
N LYS A 165 26.99 14.77 -21.15
CA LYS A 165 27.50 13.87 -20.10
C LYS A 165 26.58 12.68 -19.86
N ILE A 166 25.29 12.94 -19.59
CA ILE A 166 24.29 11.93 -19.25
C ILE A 166 22.96 12.32 -19.88
N ASP A 167 22.49 11.53 -20.84
CA ASP A 167 21.24 11.77 -21.57
C ASP A 167 20.01 11.13 -20.91
N GLN A 168 20.21 10.18 -20.00
CA GLN A 168 19.14 9.50 -19.29
C GLN A 168 19.55 9.04 -17.89
N TYR A 169 18.66 9.28 -16.93
CA TYR A 169 18.73 8.70 -15.60
C TYR A 169 17.67 7.64 -15.41
N LYS A 170 18.04 6.54 -14.75
CA LYS A 170 17.12 5.46 -14.36
C LYS A 170 17.41 5.02 -12.95
N PHE A 171 16.45 5.22 -12.05
CA PHE A 171 16.60 4.90 -10.63
C PHE A 171 15.30 4.40 -10.02
N ARG A 172 15.36 3.91 -8.78
CA ARG A 172 14.19 3.44 -8.06
C ARG A 172 13.71 4.44 -7.02
N VAL A 173 12.40 4.43 -6.80
CA VAL A 173 11.76 5.12 -5.68
C VAL A 173 11.09 4.08 -4.80
N LEU A 174 11.22 4.25 -3.49
CA LEU A 174 10.71 3.39 -2.44
C LEU A 174 9.50 4.09 -1.78
N ALA A 175 8.37 3.40 -1.70
CA ALA A 175 7.22 3.78 -0.88
C ALA A 175 7.15 2.82 0.31
N ILE A 176 6.93 3.36 1.50
CA ILE A 176 6.97 2.61 2.76
C ILE A 176 5.84 3.11 3.63
N ASP A 177 5.10 2.20 4.25
CA ASP A 177 4.11 2.57 5.25
C ASP A 177 4.77 3.00 6.58
N LYS A 178 3.95 3.33 7.58
CA LYS A 178 4.41 3.64 8.94
C LYS A 178 3.99 2.58 9.95
N GLY A 179 3.65 1.38 9.49
CA GLY A 179 3.34 0.25 10.35
C GLY A 179 4.46 -0.08 11.32
N LYS A 180 4.13 -0.80 12.39
CA LYS A 180 5.12 -1.22 13.40
C LYS A 180 6.24 -2.08 12.79
N GLN A 181 5.89 -2.91 11.81
CA GLN A 181 6.81 -3.62 10.94
C GLN A 181 6.58 -3.10 9.52
N PRO A 182 7.33 -2.07 9.07
CA PRO A 182 6.98 -1.40 7.85
C PRO A 182 7.11 -2.31 6.63
N LEU A 183 6.10 -2.27 5.76
CA LEU A 183 6.14 -2.88 4.44
C LEU A 183 6.49 -1.81 3.40
N SER A 184 6.95 -2.26 2.24
CA SER A 184 7.42 -1.35 1.20
C SER A 184 7.33 -1.94 -0.19
N SER A 185 7.28 -1.06 -1.17
CA SER A 185 7.39 -1.40 -2.58
C SER A 185 8.27 -0.41 -3.33
N THR A 186 8.66 -0.76 -4.56
CA THR A 186 9.48 0.12 -5.41
C THR A 186 8.86 0.31 -6.78
N CYS A 187 9.08 1.49 -7.36
CA CYS A 187 8.83 1.75 -8.78
C CYS A 187 10.12 2.23 -9.47
N THR A 188 10.15 2.17 -10.79
CA THR A 188 11.24 2.73 -11.60
C THR A 188 10.89 4.14 -12.05
N VAL A 189 11.84 5.06 -11.98
CA VAL A 189 11.76 6.40 -12.57
C VAL A 189 12.79 6.52 -13.68
N ILE A 190 12.36 7.03 -14.83
CA ILE A 190 13.22 7.33 -15.99
C ILE A 190 13.11 8.84 -16.26
N VAL A 191 14.24 9.53 -16.25
CA VAL A 191 14.33 10.95 -16.57
C VAL A 191 15.19 11.09 -17.83
N ASN A 192 14.58 11.54 -18.92
CA ASN A 192 15.29 11.86 -20.15
C ASN A 192 15.74 13.31 -20.10
N ILE A 193 17.00 13.57 -20.46
CA ILE A 193 17.54 14.93 -20.56
C ILE A 193 17.34 15.42 -21.99
N ASP A 194 16.54 16.47 -22.15
CA ASP A 194 16.27 17.07 -23.45
C ASP A 194 17.46 17.94 -23.90
N ASP A 195 17.82 17.78 -25.17
CA ASP A 195 18.90 18.49 -25.86
C ASP A 195 18.56 19.96 -26.09
N VAL A 196 19.48 20.84 -25.70
CA VAL A 196 19.46 22.27 -25.93
C VAL A 196 20.70 22.63 -26.74
N ASN A 197 20.53 23.46 -27.77
CA ASN A 197 21.66 23.89 -28.59
C ASN A 197 22.56 24.89 -27.83
N ASP A 198 23.43 24.40 -26.96
CA ASP A 198 24.37 25.15 -26.11
C ASP A 198 25.84 24.92 -26.49
N ASN A 199 26.11 24.04 -27.46
CA ASN A 199 27.43 23.71 -27.95
C ASN A 199 27.71 24.34 -29.34
N ASP A 200 28.80 25.09 -29.44
CA ASP A 200 29.23 25.69 -30.73
C ASP A 200 29.74 24.62 -31.72
N PRO A 201 29.45 24.77 -33.04
CA PRO A 201 30.08 23.94 -34.06
C PRO A 201 31.61 24.06 -34.03
N LYS A 202 32.30 22.91 -34.04
CA LYS A 202 33.77 22.85 -34.09
C LYS A 202 34.20 22.16 -35.38
N PHE A 203 35.18 22.75 -36.06
CA PHE A 203 35.85 22.08 -37.18
C PHE A 203 36.59 20.85 -36.64
N ASP A 204 36.61 19.75 -37.41
CA ASP A 204 37.36 18.54 -37.03
C ASP A 204 38.89 18.75 -37.10
N LYS A 205 39.31 19.83 -37.77
CA LYS A 205 40.70 20.22 -38.00
C LYS A 205 40.86 21.74 -37.93
N ASP A 206 42.00 22.17 -37.40
CA ASP A 206 42.41 23.58 -37.44
C ASP A 206 42.71 24.06 -38.87
N VAL A 207 43.11 23.13 -39.75
CA VAL A 207 43.49 23.43 -41.13
C VAL A 207 43.00 22.33 -42.07
N TYR A 208 42.37 22.74 -43.18
CA TYR A 208 42.02 21.85 -44.28
C TYR A 208 42.94 22.12 -45.47
N HIS A 209 43.62 21.08 -45.94
CA HIS A 209 44.40 21.15 -47.18
C HIS A 209 43.58 20.64 -48.35
N ALA A 210 43.35 21.50 -49.34
CA ALA A 210 42.75 21.12 -50.62
C ALA A 210 43.78 21.18 -51.75
N ARG A 211 43.70 20.24 -52.69
CA ARG A 211 44.44 20.27 -53.95
C ARG A 211 43.45 20.40 -55.10
N VAL A 212 43.63 21.43 -55.94
CA VAL A 212 42.80 21.66 -57.12
C VAL A 212 43.59 21.30 -58.36
N LEU A 213 43.06 20.39 -59.17
CA LEU A 213 43.66 20.05 -60.47
C LEU A 213 43.32 21.13 -61.50
N LYS A 214 44.25 21.41 -62.40
CA LYS A 214 44.18 22.49 -63.40
C LYS A 214 43.02 22.33 -64.42
N ILE A 215 42.30 21.21 -64.39
CA ILE A 215 41.19 20.88 -65.31
C ILE A 215 39.79 21.03 -64.66
N SER A 216 39.71 21.60 -63.47
CA SER A 216 38.44 21.77 -62.75
C SER A 216 37.50 22.70 -63.52
N LYS A 217 36.51 22.14 -64.23
CA LYS A 217 35.39 22.91 -64.81
C LYS A 217 34.37 23.22 -63.72
N ILE A 218 33.82 24.43 -63.75
CA ILE A 218 32.66 24.81 -62.95
C ILE A 218 31.46 23.99 -63.45
N LEU A 219 30.89 23.14 -62.60
CA LEU A 219 29.57 22.54 -62.86
C LEU A 219 28.55 23.67 -62.71
N THR A 220 27.89 24.00 -63.83
CA THR A 220 26.77 24.96 -63.91
C THR A 220 25.46 24.19 -63.90
#